data_AF-A0A0D2PVG4-F1
#
_entry.id   AF-A0A0D2PVG4-F1
#
_cell.length_a   1.000
_cell.length_b   1.000
_cell.length_c   1.000
_cell.angle_alpha   90.00
_cell.angle_beta   90.00
_cell.angle_gamma   90.00
#
_symmetry.space_group_name_H-M   'P 1'
#
loop_
_entity.id
_entity.type
_entity.pdbx_description
1 polymer ?
#
loop_
_entity_poly.entity_id
_entity_poly.type
_entity_poly.pdbx_seq_one_letter_code
_entity_poly.pdbx_strand_id
1 'polypeptide(L)'
;MSLTIRGTAKARDQPSCNGFFCRMVCLPKCIFGGFSRVMGRRNQYQPSELQLQHPQLLHPPVVPEDWAFLVSFEQQYGTTHPFFYACSFMQALKIAEDEHKLMFMYLHSPEHPFTPSFCSRTLSSELVVQFLDANFVCWGAIADRGEGLQMAATLQPASFPFCAVIAPAAGNNIAVLQQMEGPIDPAELVEILQRTMEEQGSAFGTTVRGREEEHMRARIKEEERIKARAKEQEKKILGMQELKNQ
;
A
#
# COMPACT_ATOMS: atom_id res chain seq x y z
N MET A 1 22.62 -1.54 -14.40
CA MET A 1 22.99 -0.14 -14.09
C MET A 1 21.89 0.40 -13.19
N SER A 2 22.16 0.60 -11.90
CA SER A 2 21.14 1.02 -10.94
C SER A 2 20.91 2.53 -11.05
N LEU A 3 19.68 2.95 -11.35
CA LEU A 3 19.30 4.35 -11.48
C LEU A 3 18.80 4.84 -10.11
N THR A 4 19.60 5.64 -9.42
CA THR A 4 19.20 6.29 -8.16
C THR A 4 18.50 7.59 -8.50
N ILE A 5 17.18 7.67 -8.31
CA ILE A 5 16.40 8.87 -8.58
C ILE A 5 16.08 9.58 -7.26
N ARG A 6 16.36 10.89 -7.22
CA ARG A 6 16.13 11.77 -6.08
C ARG A 6 14.78 12.46 -6.20
N GLY A 7 13.82 12.09 -5.37
CA GLY A 7 12.52 12.78 -5.28
C GLY A 7 12.68 14.18 -4.69
N THR A 8 12.15 15.20 -5.37
CA THR A 8 12.09 16.57 -4.83
C THR A 8 10.78 16.76 -4.07
N ALA A 9 10.83 16.77 -2.74
CA ALA A 9 9.67 17.02 -1.90
C ALA A 9 9.67 18.46 -1.38
N LYS A 10 8.61 19.21 -1.69
CA LYS A 10 8.32 20.51 -1.09
C LYS A 10 7.59 20.27 0.24
N ALA A 11 8.19 20.76 1.34
CA ALA A 11 7.68 20.57 2.70
C ALA A 11 6.29 21.18 2.89
N ARG A 12 5.34 20.37 3.39
CA ARG A 12 4.12 20.81 4.05
C ARG A 12 3.80 19.88 5.21
N ASP A 13 3.34 20.50 6.30
CA ASP A 13 3.13 19.98 7.64
C ASP A 13 2.52 18.58 7.75
N GLN A 14 3.08 17.80 8.68
CA GLN A 14 2.53 16.53 9.17
C GLN A 14 1.22 16.76 9.94
N PRO A 15 0.31 15.79 9.85
CA PRO A 15 -0.32 15.25 11.04
C PRO A 15 0.13 13.80 11.29
N SER A 16 0.34 13.55 12.58
CA SER A 16 0.72 12.30 13.24
C SER A 16 -0.02 11.06 12.73
N CYS A 17 0.74 9.98 12.58
CA CYS A 17 0.27 8.62 12.34
C CYS A 17 -0.74 8.15 13.40
N ASN A 18 -1.78 7.44 12.94
CA ASN A 18 -2.31 6.27 13.63
C ASN A 18 -2.97 5.36 12.59
N GLY A 19 -2.53 4.10 12.57
CA GLY A 19 -2.90 3.12 11.57
C GLY A 19 -4.35 2.65 11.68
N PHE A 20 -4.91 2.31 10.52
CA PHE A 20 -5.93 1.29 10.40
C PHE A 20 -5.68 0.54 9.09
N PHE A 21 -5.26 -0.71 9.21
CA PHE A 21 -5.30 -1.69 8.13
C PHE A 21 -6.74 -1.76 7.61
N CYS A 22 -6.99 -1.34 6.36
CA CYS A 22 -8.26 -1.65 5.69
C CYS A 22 -8.22 -3.08 5.17
N ARG A 23 -8.34 -4.02 6.11
CA ARG A 23 -8.66 -5.41 5.80
C ARG A 23 -10.18 -5.54 5.84
N MET A 24 -10.85 -5.28 4.72
CA MET A 24 -12.27 -5.62 4.59
C MET A 24 -12.51 -6.49 3.36
N VAL A 25 -12.89 -7.73 3.65
CA VAL A 25 -13.41 -8.71 2.71
C VAL A 25 -14.88 -8.38 2.48
N CYS A 26 -15.29 -8.13 1.24
CA CYS A 26 -16.69 -7.93 0.89
C CYS A 26 -17.47 -9.25 1.00
N LEU A 27 -18.32 -9.39 2.03
CA LEU A 27 -19.32 -10.47 2.11
C LEU A 27 -20.65 -10.01 1.48
N PRO A 28 -21.31 -10.84 0.65
CA PRO A 28 -22.57 -10.49 0.01
C PRO A 28 -23.75 -10.44 1.01
N LYS A 29 -24.49 -9.33 1.01
CA LYS A 29 -25.73 -9.14 1.78
C LYS A 29 -26.95 -9.56 0.97
N CYS A 30 -27.42 -10.80 1.15
CA CYS A 30 -28.75 -11.21 0.68
C CYS A 30 -29.45 -12.08 1.73
N ILE A 31 -29.97 -11.53 2.83
CA ILE A 31 -31.01 -12.24 3.61
C ILE A 31 -31.96 -11.23 4.29
N PHE A 32 -33.26 -11.52 4.20
CA PHE A 32 -34.43 -10.96 4.91
C PHE A 32 -35.33 -9.95 4.17
N GLY A 33 -36.18 -10.49 3.28
CA GLY A 33 -37.51 -9.93 2.98
C GLY A 33 -38.59 -10.91 3.44
N GLY A 34 -39.00 -10.82 4.71
CA GLY A 34 -40.12 -11.58 5.25
C GLY A 34 -41.45 -10.96 4.86
N PHE A 35 -42.29 -11.69 4.13
CA PHE A 35 -43.67 -11.30 3.84
C PHE A 35 -44.64 -12.09 4.70
N SER A 36 -45.38 -11.40 5.58
CA SER A 36 -46.66 -11.89 6.07
C SER A 36 -47.50 -10.76 6.70
N ARG A 37 -48.58 -10.35 6.03
CA ARG A 37 -49.98 -10.62 6.42
C ARG A 37 -50.97 -9.76 5.62
N VAL A 38 -52.12 -10.38 5.34
CA VAL A 38 -53.38 -9.91 4.75
C VAL A 38 -54.05 -8.87 5.68
N MET A 39 -54.90 -7.88 5.32
CA MET A 39 -56.23 -7.86 4.68
C MET A 39 -56.69 -6.39 4.49
N GLY A 40 -57.46 -6.10 3.43
CA GLY A 40 -58.72 -5.32 3.57
C GLY A 40 -58.78 -3.79 3.34
N ARG A 41 -59.66 -3.43 2.40
CA ARG A 41 -60.51 -2.21 2.29
C ARG A 41 -59.96 -0.88 1.73
N ARG A 42 -60.27 -0.74 0.43
CA ARG A 42 -60.70 0.44 -0.33
C ARG A 42 -61.47 1.50 0.49
N ASN A 43 -60.91 2.70 0.63
CA ASN A 43 -61.68 3.95 0.51
C ASN A 43 -60.76 5.10 0.08
N GLN A 44 -61.21 5.88 -0.90
CA GLN A 44 -60.53 7.03 -1.46
C GLN A 44 -60.53 8.19 -0.46
N TYR A 45 -59.36 8.62 -0.03
CA TYR A 45 -59.10 10.00 0.35
C TYR A 45 -57.67 10.32 -0.07
N GLN A 46 -57.53 11.36 -0.89
CA GLN A 46 -56.29 11.93 -1.36
C GLN A 46 -55.73 12.85 -0.27
N PRO A 47 -54.50 12.64 0.22
CA PRO A 47 -53.69 13.69 0.78
C PRO A 47 -52.55 13.99 -0.19
N SER A 48 -52.39 15.27 -0.50
CA SER A 48 -51.30 15.86 -1.25
C SER A 48 -49.97 15.16 -0.96
N GLU A 49 -49.34 14.60 -1.99
CA GLU A 49 -47.98 14.08 -1.88
C GLU A 49 -47.06 15.23 -1.45
N LEU A 50 -46.65 15.20 -0.19
CA LEU A 50 -45.39 15.80 0.22
C LEU A 50 -44.33 15.04 -0.58
N GLN A 51 -44.00 15.55 -1.77
CA GLN A 51 -42.76 15.24 -2.45
C GLN A 51 -41.63 15.60 -1.49
N LEU A 52 -41.23 14.63 -0.68
CA LEU A 52 -39.90 14.57 -0.11
C LEU A 52 -38.98 14.45 -1.33
N GLN A 53 -38.57 15.60 -1.86
CA GLN A 53 -37.51 15.73 -2.84
C GLN A 53 -36.29 15.09 -2.20
N HIS A 54 -36.08 13.81 -2.52
CA HIS A 54 -34.79 13.18 -2.36
C HIS A 54 -33.84 13.97 -3.25
N PRO A 55 -32.83 14.66 -2.72
CA PRO A 55 -31.82 15.26 -3.57
C PRO A 55 -31.20 14.10 -4.35
N GLN A 56 -31.41 14.11 -5.67
CA GLN A 56 -30.70 13.25 -6.60
C GLN A 56 -29.21 13.53 -6.39
N LEU A 57 -28.51 12.66 -5.64
CA LEU A 57 -27.05 12.67 -5.56
C LEU A 57 -26.51 12.24 -6.92
N LEU A 58 -26.51 13.17 -7.88
CA LEU A 58 -25.98 13.03 -9.23
C LEU A 58 -24.45 13.16 -9.29
N HIS A 59 -23.77 13.15 -8.14
CA HIS A 59 -22.32 13.09 -8.12
C HIS A 59 -21.90 11.62 -8.00
N PRO A 60 -21.19 11.05 -8.99
CA PRO A 60 -20.52 9.78 -8.75
C PRO A 60 -19.66 9.94 -7.48
N PRO A 61 -19.63 8.93 -6.59
CA PRO A 61 -18.81 9.02 -5.39
C PRO A 61 -17.39 9.39 -5.83
N VAL A 62 -16.87 10.50 -5.29
CA VAL A 62 -15.49 10.92 -5.54
C VAL A 62 -14.62 9.87 -4.88
N VAL A 63 -14.19 8.88 -5.67
CA VAL A 63 -13.26 7.85 -5.22
C VAL A 63 -11.94 8.57 -4.93
N PRO A 64 -11.37 8.44 -3.72
CA PRO A 64 -10.04 8.99 -3.45
C PRO A 64 -9.03 8.48 -4.49
N GLU A 65 -8.10 9.32 -4.93
CA GLU A 65 -7.16 8.98 -6.02
C GLU A 65 -6.41 7.66 -5.76
N ASP A 66 -6.03 7.43 -4.50
CA ASP A 66 -5.33 6.21 -4.03
C ASP A 66 -6.13 4.91 -4.27
N TRP A 67 -7.46 5.00 -4.43
CA TRP A 67 -8.36 3.87 -4.70
C TRP A 67 -8.76 3.79 -6.18
N ALA A 68 -8.50 4.83 -6.97
CA ALA A 68 -9.03 4.95 -8.32
C ALA A 68 -8.50 3.85 -9.26
N PHE A 69 -7.23 3.46 -9.09
CA PHE A 69 -6.66 2.33 -9.83
C PHE A 69 -7.37 1.01 -9.47
N LEU A 70 -7.44 0.68 -8.18
CA LEU A 70 -7.97 -0.61 -7.72
C LEU A 70 -9.43 -0.79 -8.12
N VAL A 71 -10.27 0.24 -7.92
CA VAL A 71 -11.69 0.22 -8.35
C VAL A 71 -11.81 0.02 -9.86
N SER A 72 -10.99 0.73 -10.65
CA SER A 72 -10.98 0.58 -12.12
C SER A 72 -10.55 -0.82 -12.55
N PHE A 73 -9.55 -1.39 -11.87
CA PHE A 73 -9.04 -2.73 -12.15
C PHE A 73 -10.11 -3.79 -11.86
N GLU A 74 -10.67 -3.78 -10.66
CA GLU A 74 -11.68 -4.76 -10.23
C GLU A 74 -12.94 -4.70 -11.09
N GLN A 75 -13.35 -3.50 -11.50
CA GLN A 75 -14.50 -3.32 -12.39
C GLN A 75 -14.29 -3.98 -13.76
N GLN A 76 -13.06 -3.99 -14.28
CA GLN A 76 -12.76 -4.48 -15.63
C GLN A 76 -12.30 -5.95 -15.64
N TYR A 77 -11.57 -6.39 -14.62
CA TYR A 77 -10.87 -7.68 -14.62
C TYR A 77 -11.27 -8.60 -13.46
N GLY A 78 -12.05 -8.11 -12.49
CA GLY A 78 -12.49 -8.86 -11.33
C GLY A 78 -11.54 -8.76 -10.13
N THR A 79 -11.87 -9.49 -9.07
CA THR A 79 -11.21 -9.39 -7.75
C THR A 79 -10.00 -10.33 -7.58
N THR A 80 -9.61 -11.04 -8.64
CA THR A 80 -8.41 -11.89 -8.62
C THR A 80 -7.23 -11.07 -9.10
N HIS A 81 -6.43 -10.56 -8.18
CA HIS A 81 -5.23 -9.79 -8.46
C HIS A 81 -4.32 -9.76 -7.21
N PRO A 82 -3.04 -9.35 -7.34
CA PRO A 82 -2.17 -9.13 -6.20
C PRO A 82 -2.75 -8.09 -5.25
N PHE A 83 -2.42 -8.17 -3.97
CA PHE A 83 -2.88 -7.23 -2.95
C PHE A 83 -2.24 -5.85 -3.15
N PHE A 84 -2.95 -4.97 -3.86
CA PHE A 84 -2.54 -3.59 -4.08
C PHE A 84 -2.91 -2.70 -2.89
N TYR A 85 -1.91 -2.03 -2.32
CA TYR A 85 -2.14 -1.05 -1.28
C TYR A 85 -2.78 0.21 -1.86
N ALA A 86 -4.00 0.52 -1.41
CA ALA A 86 -4.72 1.75 -1.75
C ALA A 86 -4.19 2.93 -0.90
N CYS A 87 -2.97 3.35 -1.20
CA CYS A 87 -2.26 4.44 -0.53
C CYS A 87 -1.32 5.16 -1.50
N SER A 88 -0.65 6.23 -1.04
CA SER A 88 0.28 6.94 -1.90
C SER A 88 1.55 6.14 -2.19
N PHE A 89 2.25 6.47 -3.29
CA PHE A 89 3.50 5.81 -3.67
C PHE A 89 4.53 5.79 -2.53
N MET A 90 4.72 6.94 -1.88
CA MET A 90 5.66 7.06 -0.75
C MET A 90 5.22 6.28 0.48
N GLN A 91 3.92 6.14 0.72
CA GLN A 91 3.41 5.31 1.82
C GLN A 91 3.65 3.83 1.54
N ALA A 92 3.38 3.36 0.32
CA ALA A 92 3.69 1.98 -0.08
C ALA A 92 5.19 1.68 0.01
N LEU A 93 6.06 2.64 -0.34
CA LEU A 93 7.51 2.48 -0.23
C LEU A 93 7.97 2.36 1.21
N LYS A 94 7.34 3.13 2.12
CA LYS A 94 7.59 3.02 3.55
C LYS A 94 7.14 1.66 4.09
N ILE A 95 5.99 1.16 3.66
CA ILE A 95 5.53 -0.20 4.03
C ILE A 95 6.54 -1.25 3.54
N ALA A 96 7.05 -1.11 2.32
CA ALA A 96 8.09 -2.01 1.79
C ALA A 96 9.38 -1.95 2.62
N GLU A 97 9.80 -0.76 3.05
CA GLU A 97 10.96 -0.59 3.93
C GLU A 97 10.74 -1.24 5.31
N ASP A 98 9.58 -0.98 5.92
CA ASP A 98 9.21 -1.49 7.25
C ASP A 98 9.01 -3.03 7.24
N GLU A 99 8.51 -3.59 6.14
CA GLU A 99 8.36 -5.05 5.94
C GLU A 99 9.63 -5.74 5.43
N HIS A 100 10.71 -4.99 5.17
CA HIS A 100 11.93 -5.53 4.56
C HIS A 100 11.66 -6.26 3.23
N LYS A 101 10.81 -5.68 2.39
CA LYS A 101 10.43 -6.21 1.07
C LYS A 101 10.78 -5.22 -0.05
N LEU A 102 10.81 -5.75 -1.28
CA LEU A 102 10.80 -4.93 -2.48
C LEU A 102 9.37 -4.51 -2.81
N MET A 103 9.22 -3.38 -3.49
CA MET A 103 7.95 -2.96 -4.06
C MET A 103 7.81 -3.46 -5.48
N PHE A 104 6.66 -4.05 -5.80
CA PHE A 104 6.21 -4.26 -7.17
C PHE A 104 5.26 -3.12 -7.55
N MET A 105 5.66 -2.32 -8.54
CA MET A 105 4.86 -1.22 -9.07
C MET A 105 4.27 -1.58 -10.42
N TYR A 106 2.97 -1.33 -10.60
CA TYR A 106 2.28 -1.46 -11.88
C TYR A 106 1.70 -0.11 -12.33
N LEU A 107 2.03 0.32 -13.55
CA LEU A 107 1.39 1.49 -14.18
C LEU A 107 0.36 1.02 -15.20
N HIS A 108 -0.90 1.33 -14.92
CA HIS A 108 -2.04 0.93 -15.73
C HIS A 108 -2.32 1.95 -16.82
N SER A 109 -2.35 1.51 -18.07
CA SER A 109 -2.77 2.31 -19.23
C SER A 109 -3.93 1.61 -19.94
N PRO A 110 -5.18 2.02 -19.69
CA PRO A 110 -6.37 1.31 -20.20
C PRO A 110 -6.47 1.37 -21.73
N GLU A 111 -5.89 2.40 -22.35
CA GLU A 111 -5.92 2.61 -23.81
C GLU A 111 -4.97 1.69 -24.59
N HIS A 112 -4.05 1.00 -23.90
CA HIS A 112 -3.05 0.17 -24.57
C HIS A 112 -3.60 -1.22 -24.93
N PRO A 113 -3.41 -1.72 -26.16
CA PRO A 113 -4.04 -2.96 -26.64
C PRO A 113 -3.64 -4.22 -25.86
N PHE A 114 -2.45 -4.23 -25.25
CA PHE A 114 -1.97 -5.38 -24.47
C PHE A 114 -2.41 -5.35 -23.00
N THR A 115 -2.94 -4.22 -22.51
CA THR A 115 -3.34 -4.08 -21.09
C THR A 115 -4.41 -5.08 -20.68
N PRO A 116 -5.55 -5.25 -21.41
CA PRO A 116 -6.60 -6.17 -20.97
C PRO A 116 -6.12 -7.62 -20.85
N SER A 117 -5.31 -8.06 -21.80
CA SER A 117 -4.70 -9.40 -21.79
C SER A 117 -3.76 -9.57 -20.59
N PHE A 118 -2.89 -8.60 -20.33
CA PHE A 118 -1.94 -8.68 -19.23
C PHE A 118 -2.66 -8.72 -17.87
N CYS A 119 -3.65 -7.84 -17.66
CA CYS A 119 -4.41 -7.82 -16.42
C CYS A 119 -5.14 -9.15 -16.21
N SER A 120 -5.93 -9.60 -17.19
CA SER A 120 -6.77 -10.80 -17.05
C SER A 120 -6.02 -12.13 -17.07
N ARG A 121 -4.90 -12.24 -17.80
CA ARG A 121 -4.17 -13.51 -17.96
C ARG A 121 -2.91 -13.59 -17.11
N THR A 122 -2.16 -12.50 -17.01
CA THR A 122 -0.86 -12.49 -16.33
C THR A 122 -1.02 -12.11 -14.87
N LEU A 123 -1.49 -10.89 -14.62
CA LEU A 123 -1.56 -10.32 -13.28
C LEU A 123 -2.61 -11.03 -12.41
N SER A 124 -3.72 -11.45 -13.00
CA SER A 124 -4.78 -12.24 -12.34
C SER A 124 -4.50 -13.75 -12.28
N SER A 125 -3.34 -14.23 -12.73
CA SER A 125 -3.01 -15.65 -12.60
C SER A 125 -2.67 -16.01 -11.15
N GLU A 126 -3.13 -17.16 -10.69
CA GLU A 126 -2.89 -17.62 -9.31
C GLU A 126 -1.40 -17.69 -8.96
N LEU A 127 -0.57 -18.11 -9.93
CA LEU A 127 0.88 -18.15 -9.80
C LEU A 127 1.48 -16.77 -9.47
N VAL A 128 1.08 -15.73 -10.22
CA VAL A 128 1.58 -14.37 -10.05
C VAL A 128 1.02 -13.75 -8.77
N VAL A 129 -0.27 -13.92 -8.49
CA VAL A 129 -0.92 -13.39 -7.28
C VAL A 129 -0.25 -13.93 -6.02
N GLN A 130 -0.15 -15.26 -5.89
CA GLN A 130 0.47 -15.88 -4.71
C GLN A 130 1.93 -15.46 -4.54
N PHE A 131 2.68 -15.38 -5.63
CA PHE A 131 4.09 -15.01 -5.58
C PHE A 131 4.29 -13.55 -5.17
N LEU A 132 3.52 -12.62 -5.75
CA LEU A 132 3.60 -11.21 -5.41
C LEU A 132 3.15 -10.93 -3.98
N ASP A 133 2.03 -11.50 -3.54
CA ASP A 133 1.50 -11.30 -2.19
C ASP A 133 2.43 -11.80 -1.09
N ALA A 134 3.16 -12.89 -1.36
CA ALA A 134 4.12 -13.44 -0.42
C ALA A 134 5.40 -12.58 -0.30
N ASN A 135 5.87 -12.02 -1.42
CA ASN A 135 7.25 -11.52 -1.51
C ASN A 135 7.38 -10.00 -1.71
N PHE A 136 6.33 -9.31 -2.17
CA PHE A 136 6.37 -7.90 -2.54
C PHE A 136 5.30 -7.08 -1.84
N VAL A 137 5.57 -5.78 -1.70
CA VAL A 137 4.52 -4.78 -1.49
C VAL A 137 4.04 -4.31 -2.86
N CYS A 138 2.79 -4.59 -3.20
CA CYS A 138 2.24 -4.20 -4.50
C CYS A 138 1.58 -2.83 -4.46
N TRP A 139 1.95 -1.97 -5.41
CA TRP A 139 1.34 -0.66 -5.61
C TRP A 139 0.99 -0.46 -7.08
N GLY A 140 -0.12 0.22 -7.35
CA GLY A 140 -0.59 0.45 -8.71
C GLY A 140 -1.26 1.81 -8.88
N ALA A 141 -1.08 2.41 -10.06
CA ALA A 141 -1.68 3.69 -10.40
C ALA A 141 -2.03 3.74 -11.90
N ILE A 142 -2.93 4.67 -12.27
CA ILE A 142 -3.25 4.91 -13.68
C ILE A 142 -2.22 5.89 -14.26
N ALA A 143 -1.60 5.52 -15.37
CA ALA A 143 -0.40 6.15 -15.90
C ALA A 143 -0.57 7.60 -16.37
N ASP A 144 -1.79 8.05 -16.66
CA ASP A 144 -2.08 9.35 -17.27
C ASP A 144 -2.54 10.42 -16.26
N ARG A 145 -2.62 10.08 -14.97
CA ARG A 145 -3.06 11.03 -13.92
C ARG A 145 -2.43 10.76 -12.55
N GLY A 146 -2.66 11.67 -11.62
CA GLY A 146 -2.25 11.53 -10.22
C GLY A 146 -0.76 11.23 -10.05
N GLU A 147 -0.45 10.34 -9.11
CA GLU A 147 0.93 9.86 -8.90
C GLU A 147 1.42 8.97 -10.05
N GLY A 148 0.51 8.28 -10.76
CA GLY A 148 0.87 7.44 -11.90
C GLY A 148 1.52 8.25 -13.03
N LEU A 149 1.03 9.46 -13.30
CA LEU A 149 1.64 10.39 -14.26
C LEU A 149 3.05 10.82 -13.85
N GLN A 150 3.27 11.09 -12.56
CA GLN A 150 4.60 11.46 -12.05
C GLN A 150 5.58 10.30 -12.21
N MET A 151 5.14 9.08 -11.91
CA MET A 151 5.95 7.88 -12.06
C MET A 151 6.21 7.53 -13.53
N ALA A 152 5.22 7.68 -14.41
CA ALA A 152 5.40 7.51 -15.86
C ALA A 152 6.39 8.53 -16.43
N ALA A 153 6.31 9.80 -16.01
CA ALA A 153 7.27 10.83 -16.41
C ALA A 153 8.69 10.54 -15.90
N THR A 154 8.81 9.95 -14.71
CA THR A 154 10.10 9.61 -14.09
C THR A 154 10.76 8.41 -14.74
N LEU A 155 9.99 7.35 -15.04
CA LEU A 155 10.51 6.09 -15.55
C LEU A 155 10.51 5.98 -17.06
N GLN A 156 9.77 6.85 -17.74
CA GLN A 156 9.68 6.95 -19.20
C GLN A 156 9.47 5.59 -19.89
N PRO A 157 8.38 4.86 -19.56
CA PRO A 157 8.11 3.56 -20.17
C PRO A 157 8.00 3.69 -21.68
N ALA A 158 8.66 2.79 -22.44
CA ALA A 158 8.57 2.78 -23.90
C ALA A 158 7.31 2.06 -24.40
N SER A 159 6.73 1.15 -23.58
CA SER A 159 5.50 0.44 -23.91
C SER A 159 4.70 0.02 -22.67
N PHE A 160 3.46 -0.43 -22.89
CA PHE A 160 2.59 -0.98 -21.85
C PHE A 160 2.18 -2.44 -22.17
N PRO A 161 1.84 -3.25 -21.16
CA PRO A 161 1.85 -2.98 -19.72
C PRO A 161 3.25 -2.65 -19.18
N PHE A 162 3.33 -1.82 -18.14
CA PHE A 162 4.58 -1.43 -17.51
C PHE A 162 4.60 -1.83 -16.04
N CYS A 163 5.61 -2.60 -15.65
CA CYS A 163 5.87 -2.96 -14.27
C CYS A 163 7.30 -2.59 -13.88
N ALA A 164 7.53 -2.33 -12.60
CA ALA A 164 8.87 -2.10 -12.07
C ALA A 164 9.04 -2.73 -10.68
N VAL A 165 10.23 -3.24 -10.42
CA VAL A 165 10.67 -3.65 -9.07
C VAL A 165 11.50 -2.53 -8.48
N ILE A 166 11.10 -2.05 -7.31
CA ILE A 166 11.69 -0.89 -6.65
C ILE A 166 12.17 -1.28 -5.26
N ALA A 167 13.41 -0.94 -4.94
CA ALA A 167 13.95 -1.04 -3.58
C ALA A 167 13.83 0.32 -2.86
N PRO A 168 13.33 0.34 -1.61
CA PRO A 168 13.44 1.49 -0.74
C PRO A 168 14.92 1.86 -0.50
N ALA A 169 15.26 3.14 -0.65
CA ALA A 169 16.59 3.65 -0.38
C ALA A 169 16.55 4.79 0.66
N ALA A 170 17.70 5.05 1.29
CA ALA A 170 17.78 6.04 2.37
C ALA A 170 17.32 7.43 1.92
N GLY A 171 16.58 8.14 2.79
CA GLY A 171 16.19 9.52 2.55
C GLY A 171 15.13 9.70 1.46
N ASN A 172 14.10 8.85 1.45
CA ASN A 172 12.98 8.86 0.50
C ASN A 172 13.42 8.70 -0.98
N ASN A 173 14.58 8.10 -1.19
CA ASN A 173 15.06 7.80 -2.53
C ASN A 173 14.58 6.40 -2.94
N ILE A 174 14.57 6.15 -4.25
CA ILE A 174 14.25 4.85 -4.81
C ILE A 174 15.40 4.33 -5.65
N ALA A 175 15.58 3.01 -5.63
CA ALA A 175 16.40 2.30 -6.58
C ALA A 175 15.50 1.42 -7.44
N VAL A 176 15.49 1.68 -8.76
CA VAL A 176 14.76 0.83 -9.72
C VAL A 176 15.66 -0.34 -10.07
N LEU A 177 15.21 -1.54 -9.74
CA LEU A 177 16.00 -2.77 -9.88
C LEU A 177 15.72 -3.47 -11.21
N GLN A 178 14.45 -3.49 -11.60
CA GLN A 178 13.98 -4.15 -12.82
C GLN A 178 12.81 -3.36 -13.40
N GLN A 179 12.79 -3.20 -14.72
CA GLN A 179 11.64 -2.71 -15.48
C GLN A 179 11.19 -3.81 -16.44
N MET A 180 9.89 -3.99 -16.59
CA MET A 180 9.28 -4.94 -17.53
C MET A 180 8.25 -4.18 -18.35
N GLU A 181 8.42 -4.20 -19.66
CA GLU A 181 7.59 -3.45 -20.60
C GLU A 181 7.02 -4.39 -21.67
N GLY A 182 5.73 -4.26 -21.94
CA GLY A 182 5.06 -5.07 -22.92
C GLY A 182 4.49 -6.38 -22.36
N PRO A 183 3.81 -7.17 -23.20
CA PRO A 183 3.14 -8.40 -22.78
C PRO A 183 4.17 -9.42 -22.29
N ILE A 184 3.86 -10.05 -21.16
CA ILE A 184 4.71 -11.04 -20.49
C ILE A 184 3.83 -12.17 -19.96
N ASP A 185 4.31 -13.41 -20.09
CA ASP A 185 3.60 -14.59 -19.60
C ASP A 185 3.73 -14.73 -18.07
N PRO A 186 2.75 -15.33 -17.38
CA PRO A 186 2.78 -15.49 -15.92
C PRO A 186 4.07 -16.12 -15.37
N ALA A 187 4.54 -17.19 -16.02
CA ALA A 187 5.72 -17.92 -15.60
C ALA A 187 6.99 -17.09 -15.78
N GLU A 188 7.10 -16.37 -16.90
CA GLU A 188 8.22 -15.47 -17.19
C GLU A 188 8.27 -14.31 -16.20
N LEU A 189 7.11 -13.73 -15.86
CA LEU A 189 7.04 -12.68 -14.84
C LEU A 189 7.58 -13.17 -13.50
N VAL A 190 7.13 -14.35 -13.03
CA VAL A 190 7.64 -14.91 -11.78
C VAL A 190 9.12 -15.23 -11.85
N GLU A 191 9.62 -15.77 -12.96
CA GLU A 191 11.06 -16.05 -13.14
C GLU A 191 11.90 -14.76 -13.03
N ILE A 192 11.47 -13.68 -13.69
CA ILE A 192 12.15 -12.38 -13.61
C ILE A 192 12.16 -11.88 -12.16
N LEU A 193 11.01 -11.94 -11.47
CA LEU A 193 10.90 -11.45 -10.10
C LEU A 193 11.74 -12.28 -9.12
N GLN A 194 11.76 -13.61 -9.27
CA GLN A 194 12.61 -14.51 -8.49
C GLN A 194 14.09 -14.16 -8.66
N ARG A 195 14.55 -14.02 -9.91
CA ARG A 195 15.93 -13.62 -10.20
C ARG A 195 16.28 -12.27 -9.60
N THR A 196 15.40 -11.26 -9.73
CA THR A 196 15.62 -9.95 -9.10
C THR A 196 15.74 -10.07 -7.58
N MET A 197 14.94 -10.91 -6.93
CA MET A 197 15.05 -11.14 -5.49
C MET A 197 16.36 -11.84 -5.11
N GLU A 198 16.82 -12.82 -5.87
CA GLU A 198 18.09 -13.52 -5.61
C GLU A 198 19.30 -12.57 -5.73
N GLU A 199 19.29 -11.73 -6.77
CA GLU A 199 20.32 -10.71 -6.99
C GLU A 199 20.35 -9.69 -5.83
N GLN A 200 19.19 -9.26 -5.35
CA GLN A 200 19.11 -8.31 -4.24
C GLN A 200 19.30 -8.95 -2.88
N GLY A 201 18.92 -10.22 -2.67
CA GLY A 201 19.00 -10.91 -1.37
C GLY A 201 20.43 -10.96 -0.83
N SER A 202 21.42 -11.03 -1.73
CA SER A 202 22.84 -10.91 -1.40
C SER A 202 23.21 -9.52 -0.82
N ALA A 203 22.60 -8.45 -1.35
CA ALA A 203 22.83 -7.07 -0.91
C ALA A 203 21.93 -6.64 0.27
N PHE A 204 20.70 -7.13 0.32
CA PHE A 204 19.66 -6.77 1.29
C PHE A 204 19.83 -7.54 2.61
N GLY A 205 20.19 -8.82 2.56
CA GLY A 205 20.42 -9.62 3.77
C GLY A 205 21.55 -9.07 4.66
N THR A 206 22.53 -8.37 4.07
CA THR A 206 23.60 -7.70 4.82
C THR A 206 23.15 -6.36 5.43
N THR A 207 22.33 -5.60 4.70
CA THR A 207 21.87 -4.27 5.14
C THR A 207 20.72 -4.36 6.15
N VAL A 208 19.80 -5.30 6.00
CA VAL A 208 18.75 -5.60 6.99
C VAL A 208 19.38 -6.07 8.30
N ARG A 209 20.29 -7.06 8.25
CA ARG A 209 21.02 -7.52 9.44
C ARG A 209 21.78 -6.37 10.10
N GLY A 210 22.43 -5.51 9.32
CA GLY A 210 23.10 -4.31 9.85
C GLY A 210 22.15 -3.34 10.55
N ARG A 211 20.98 -3.04 9.96
CA ARG A 211 19.98 -2.14 10.55
C ARG A 211 19.30 -2.74 11.79
N GLU A 212 18.99 -4.03 11.77
CA GLU A 212 18.46 -4.75 12.94
C GLU A 212 19.47 -4.77 14.09
N GLU A 213 20.75 -5.01 13.79
CA GLU A 213 21.83 -4.95 14.77
C GLU A 213 21.98 -3.52 15.34
N GLU A 214 21.92 -2.48 14.51
CA GLU A 214 21.97 -1.09 14.96
C GLU A 214 20.75 -0.72 15.83
N HIS A 215 19.55 -1.13 15.44
CA HIS A 215 18.34 -0.88 16.20
C HIS A 215 18.35 -1.64 17.55
N MET A 216 18.81 -2.89 17.54
CA MET A 216 19.03 -3.68 18.76
C MET A 216 20.08 -3.03 19.66
N ARG A 217 21.21 -2.59 19.11
CA ARG A 217 22.27 -1.87 19.84
C ARG A 217 21.74 -0.55 20.43
N ALA A 218 20.92 0.19 19.68
CA ALA A 218 20.32 1.44 20.16
C ALA A 218 19.36 1.18 21.34
N ARG A 219 18.53 0.15 21.25
CA ARG A 219 17.62 -0.26 22.35
C ARG A 219 18.39 -0.65 23.61
N ILE A 220 19.43 -1.47 23.47
CA ILE A 220 20.28 -1.88 24.60
C ILE A 220 20.92 -0.65 25.26
N LYS A 221 21.47 0.27 24.46
CA LYS A 221 22.11 1.50 24.97
C LYS A 221 21.13 2.42 25.69
N GLU A 222 19.88 2.50 25.23
CA GLU A 222 18.85 3.28 25.89
C GLU A 222 18.43 2.65 27.23
N GLU A 223 18.25 1.33 27.27
CA GLU A 223 17.98 0.62 28.52
C GLU A 223 19.11 0.78 29.55
N GLU A 224 20.37 0.72 29.12
CA GLU A 224 21.52 0.98 30.00
C GLU A 224 21.52 2.42 30.53
N ARG A 225 21.16 3.41 29.70
CA ARG A 225 21.03 4.81 30.14
C ARG A 225 19.92 5.01 31.16
N ILE A 226 18.77 4.37 30.97
CA ILE A 226 17.65 4.41 31.92
C ILE A 226 18.09 3.80 33.26
N LYS A 227 18.72 2.61 33.24
CA LYS A 227 19.23 1.95 34.45
C LYS A 227 20.29 2.78 35.18
N ALA A 228 21.19 3.43 34.45
CA ALA A 228 22.23 4.29 35.02
C ALA A 228 21.62 5.50 35.75
N ARG A 229 20.64 6.18 35.13
CA ARG A 229 19.92 7.30 35.75
C ARG A 229 19.17 6.89 37.01
N ALA A 230 18.51 5.72 37.00
CA ALA A 230 17.79 5.20 38.16
C ALA A 230 18.73 4.96 39.35
N LYS A 231 19.90 4.32 39.11
CA LYS A 231 20.91 4.10 40.15
C LYS A 231 21.48 5.40 40.71
N GLU A 232 21.67 6.42 39.87
CA GLU A 232 22.16 7.72 40.32
C GLU A 232 21.13 8.42 41.22
N GLN A 233 19.84 8.36 40.86
CA GLN A 233 18.77 8.90 41.70
C GLN A 233 18.66 8.17 43.03
N GLU A 234 18.75 6.84 43.04
CA GLU A 234 18.71 6.03 44.26
C GLU A 234 19.84 6.40 45.22
N LYS A 235 21.08 6.55 44.71
CA LYS A 235 22.22 7.02 45.53
C LYS A 235 22.00 8.41 46.12
N LYS A 236 21.41 9.33 45.35
CA LYS A 236 21.10 10.69 45.85
C LYS A 236 20.04 10.66 46.94
N ILE A 237 19.02 9.81 46.80
CA ILE A 237 17.97 9.63 47.81
C ILE A 237 18.56 9.06 49.10
N LEU A 238 19.39 8.02 48.97
CA LEU A 238 20.05 7.39 50.13
C LEU A 238 20.98 8.37 50.85
N GLY A 239 21.80 9.13 50.11
CA GLY A 239 22.68 10.15 50.69
C GLY A 239 21.93 11.29 51.38
N MET A 240 20.77 11.71 50.87
CA MET A 240 19.92 12.70 51.56
C MET A 240 19.26 12.13 52.82
N GLN A 241 18.96 10.83 52.87
CA GLN A 241 18.43 10.18 54.06
C GLN A 241 19.50 10.07 55.15
N GLU A 242 20.74 9.75 54.79
CA GLU A 242 21.87 9.71 55.74
C GLU A 242 22.16 11.10 56.33
N LEU A 243 22.13 12.16 55.51
CA LEU A 243 22.31 13.54 55.97
C LEU A 243 21.18 14.06 56.86
N LYS A 244 19.98 13.46 56.81
CA LYS A 244 18.85 13.82 57.69
C LYS A 244 18.87 13.08 59.03
N ASN A 245 19.67 12.02 59.15
CA ASN A 245 19.76 11.19 60.36
C ASN A 245 21.00 11.53 61.22
N GLN A 246 21.79 12.54 60.83
CA GLN A 246 22.85 13.16 61.64
C GLN A 246 22.38 14.50 62.19
#